data_AF-A0A8B8ED00-F1
#
_entry.id   AF-A0A8B8ED00-F1
#
_cell.length_a   1.000
_cell.length_b   1.000
_cell.length_c   1.000
_cell.angle_alpha   90.00
_cell.angle_beta   90.00
_cell.angle_gamma   90.00
#
_symmetry.space_group_name_H-M   'P 1'
#
loop_
_entity.id
_entity.type
_entity.pdbx_description
1 polymer ?
#
loop_
_entity_poly.entity_id
_entity_poly.type
_entity_poly.pdbx_seq_one_letter_code
_entity_poly.pdbx_strand_id
1 'polypeptide(L)'
;MLSLILTTGLLVVLTIADGKDVFITRSNSPMCPPRAVCGNVFEFDRMMDDGSLEPERRHITNCFCNATRACPFNRENMIYQSRTQQEVLCEPIREMPRCRPGMVARRMYVDSMDFNDKSYYAIQCVCPLNLVPSSRPRVKATVYRNLQFAGFDRIHNYKCNEEDVEDFEE
;
A
#
# COMPACT_ATOMS: atom_id res chain seq x y z
N MET A 1 -34.84 -26.27 -23.25
CA MET A 1 -34.88 -24.80 -23.12
C MET A 1 -33.68 -24.42 -22.27
N LEU A 2 -32.52 -24.18 -22.88
CA LEU A 2 -31.97 -22.87 -23.28
C LEU A 2 -31.95 -21.82 -22.16
N SER A 3 -30.74 -21.55 -21.67
CA SER A 3 -30.14 -20.29 -21.22
C SER A 3 -30.87 -19.39 -20.22
N LEU A 4 -30.15 -18.96 -19.17
CA LEU A 4 -29.37 -17.71 -19.25
C LEU A 4 -28.29 -17.67 -18.16
N ILE A 5 -27.04 -17.52 -18.61
CA ILE A 5 -25.89 -17.12 -17.81
C ILE A 5 -26.06 -15.62 -17.54
N LEU A 6 -26.14 -15.22 -16.26
CA LEU A 6 -25.91 -13.84 -15.85
C LEU A 6 -24.59 -13.79 -15.07
N THR A 7 -23.55 -13.36 -15.78
CA THR A 7 -22.29 -12.91 -15.20
C THR A 7 -22.51 -11.58 -14.46
N THR A 8 -22.77 -11.64 -13.17
CA THR A 8 -22.53 -10.49 -12.29
C THR A 8 -21.22 -10.74 -11.58
N GLY A 9 -20.21 -9.93 -11.89
CA GLY A 9 -18.93 -9.91 -11.19
C GLY A 9 -19.18 -9.79 -9.69
N LEU A 10 -19.05 -10.91 -8.99
CA LEU A 10 -19.26 -11.01 -7.56
C LEU A 10 -18.06 -10.35 -6.89
N LEU A 11 -18.28 -9.17 -6.31
CA LEU A 11 -17.33 -8.56 -5.40
C LEU A 11 -17.39 -9.39 -4.12
N VAL A 12 -16.53 -10.41 -4.02
CA VAL A 12 -16.45 -11.27 -2.84
C VAL A 12 -15.79 -10.47 -1.73
N VAL A 13 -16.59 -9.83 -0.88
CA VAL A 13 -16.16 -9.32 0.41
C VAL A 13 -16.25 -10.49 1.38
N LEU A 14 -15.13 -11.15 1.65
CA LEU A 14 -15.07 -12.13 2.75
C LEU A 14 -14.91 -11.34 4.05
N THR A 15 -16.01 -11.11 4.76
CA THR A 15 -15.99 -10.60 6.13
C THR A 15 -15.73 -11.77 7.07
N ILE A 16 -14.50 -11.92 7.56
CA ILE A 16 -14.22 -12.82 8.68
C ILE A 16 -14.59 -12.05 9.94
N ALA A 17 -15.63 -12.50 10.64
CA ALA A 17 -16.25 -11.83 11.77
C ALA A 17 -15.37 -11.92 13.04
N ASP A 18 -14.40 -11.03 13.14
CA ASP A 18 -14.05 -10.37 14.40
C ASP A 18 -14.14 -8.87 14.07
N GLY A 19 -15.28 -8.25 14.40
CA GLY A 19 -15.93 -7.13 13.68
C GLY A 19 -15.17 -5.80 13.52
N LYS A 20 -13.84 -5.79 13.71
CA LYS A 20 -12.95 -4.64 13.53
C LYS A 20 -12.13 -4.74 12.25
N ASP A 21 -11.80 -5.94 11.76
CA ASP A 21 -10.97 -6.11 10.57
C ASP A 21 -11.82 -6.41 9.32
N VAL A 22 -11.71 -5.56 8.30
CA VAL A 22 -12.43 -5.69 7.02
C VAL A 22 -11.42 -5.91 5.90
N PHE A 23 -11.51 -7.04 5.20
CA PHE A 23 -10.63 -7.36 4.08
C PHE A 23 -11.32 -7.09 2.74
N ILE A 24 -10.70 -6.24 1.93
CA ILE A 24 -11.21 -5.80 0.64
C ILE A 24 -10.21 -6.22 -0.44
N THR A 25 -10.66 -7.08 -1.35
CA THR A 25 -9.90 -7.45 -2.55
C THR A 25 -10.64 -6.95 -3.77
N ARG A 26 -9.98 -6.15 -4.61
CA ARG A 26 -10.60 -5.64 -5.83
C ARG A 26 -10.65 -6.76 -6.87
N SER A 27 -11.78 -6.89 -7.57
CA SER A 27 -11.87 -7.76 -8.75
C SER A 27 -10.81 -7.33 -9.78
N ASN A 28 -10.09 -8.30 -10.36
CA ASN A 28 -9.01 -8.08 -11.33
C ASN A 28 -7.80 -7.33 -10.76
N SER A 29 -7.42 -7.61 -9.51
CA SER A 29 -6.10 -7.24 -8.99
C SER A 29 -5.00 -8.00 -9.77
N PRO A 30 -4.04 -7.30 -10.39
CA PRO A 30 -2.94 -7.94 -11.12
C PRO A 30 -1.94 -8.61 -10.16
N MET A 31 -0.94 -9.29 -10.71
CA MET A 31 0.22 -9.74 -9.95
C MET A 31 1.09 -8.54 -9.58
N CYS A 32 1.68 -8.54 -8.39
CA CYS A 32 2.53 -7.45 -7.95
C CYS A 32 3.85 -7.39 -8.73
N PRO A 33 4.21 -6.24 -9.32
CA PRO A 33 5.58 -5.98 -9.74
C PRO A 33 6.56 -6.04 -8.56
N PRO A 34 7.87 -6.16 -8.81
CA PRO A 34 8.87 -6.16 -7.76
C PRO A 34 8.73 -4.95 -6.84
N ARG A 35 8.79 -5.20 -5.53
CA ARG A 35 8.69 -4.20 -4.45
C ARG A 35 7.41 -3.36 -4.44
N ALA A 36 6.37 -3.79 -5.15
CA ALA A 36 5.08 -3.10 -5.14
C ALA A 36 4.42 -3.22 -3.75
N VAL A 37 3.68 -2.17 -3.38
CA VAL A 37 2.78 -2.16 -2.23
C VAL A 37 1.58 -3.06 -2.56
N CYS A 38 1.62 -4.30 -2.08
CA CYS A 38 0.58 -5.28 -2.35
C CYS A 38 -0.72 -4.98 -1.63
N GLY A 39 -0.66 -4.20 -0.56
CA GLY A 39 -1.85 -3.81 0.17
C GLY A 39 -1.65 -2.62 1.08
N ASN A 40 -2.77 -2.08 1.54
CA ASN A 40 -2.84 -0.98 2.47
C ASN A 40 -3.69 -1.36 3.66
N VAL A 41 -3.36 -0.81 4.82
CA VAL A 41 -4.19 -0.92 6.01
C VAL A 41 -4.57 0.46 6.48
N PHE A 42 -5.86 0.68 6.70
CA PHE A 42 -6.42 1.94 7.17
C PHE A 42 -7.18 1.73 8.47
N GLU A 43 -6.88 2.54 9.47
CA GLU A 43 -7.58 2.57 10.76
C GLU A 43 -8.35 3.88 10.89
N PHE A 44 -9.65 3.80 11.15
CA PHE A 44 -10.51 4.96 11.34
C PHE A 44 -11.75 4.58 12.14
N ASP A 45 -12.43 5.59 12.70
CA ASP A 45 -13.69 5.39 13.39
C ASP A 45 -14.85 5.44 12.39
N ARG A 46 -15.64 4.37 12.33
CA ARG A 46 -16.87 4.31 11.53
C ARG A 46 -18.05 4.81 12.36
N MET A 47 -18.84 5.70 11.78
CA MET A 47 -20.13 6.11 12.34
C MET A 47 -21.18 5.05 12.05
N MET A 48 -21.84 4.58 13.11
CA MET A 48 -22.92 3.59 13.07
C MET A 48 -24.28 4.29 12.90
N ASP A 49 -25.32 3.51 12.57
CA ASP A 49 -26.68 4.05 12.36
C ASP A 49 -27.27 4.70 13.62
N ASP A 50 -26.81 4.29 14.81
CA ASP A 50 -27.19 4.87 16.10
C ASP A 50 -26.36 6.12 16.50
N GLY A 51 -25.45 6.56 15.62
CA GLY A 51 -24.56 7.69 15.84
C GLY A 51 -23.32 7.39 16.69
N SER A 52 -23.15 6.15 17.16
CA SER A 52 -21.93 5.73 17.85
C SER A 52 -20.74 5.62 16.88
N LEU A 53 -19.52 5.70 17.44
CA LEU A 53 -18.27 5.52 16.69
C LEU A 53 -17.64 4.17 17.08
N GLU A 54 -17.37 3.35 16.08
CA GLU A 54 -16.68 2.07 16.25
C GLU A 54 -15.36 2.05 15.47
N PRO A 55 -14.25 1.61 16.09
CA PRO A 55 -12.97 1.52 15.39
C PRO A 55 -13.02 0.41 14.33
N GLU A 56 -12.69 0.76 13.09
CA GLU A 56 -12.61 -0.15 11.96
C GLU A 56 -11.20 -0.11 11.34
N ARG A 57 -10.73 -1.29 10.95
CA ARG A 57 -9.44 -1.51 10.29
C ARG A 57 -9.68 -2.18 8.94
N ARG A 58 -9.44 -1.44 7.84
CA ARG A 58 -9.60 -1.93 6.47
C ARG A 58 -8.28 -2.37 5.87
N HIS A 59 -8.21 -3.62 5.43
CA HIS A 59 -7.11 -4.22 4.68
C HIS A 59 -7.48 -4.25 3.20
N ILE A 60 -6.80 -3.46 2.38
CA ILE A 60 -7.08 -3.35 0.95
C ILE A 60 -5.97 -4.06 0.18
N THR A 61 -6.31 -5.09 -0.59
CA THR A 61 -5.39 -5.76 -1.51
C THR A 61 -5.36 -5.03 -2.85
N ASN A 62 -4.17 -4.56 -3.23
CA ASN A 62 -3.92 -3.88 -4.51
C ASN A 62 -3.52 -4.86 -5.61
N CYS A 63 -2.64 -5.80 -5.28
CA CYS A 63 -2.13 -6.85 -6.18
C CYS A 63 -1.78 -8.13 -5.43
N PHE A 64 -1.60 -9.23 -6.17
CA PHE A 64 -1.25 -10.53 -5.61
C PHE A 64 0.26 -10.78 -5.65
N CYS A 65 0.83 -11.18 -4.52
CA CYS A 65 2.23 -11.56 -4.44
C CYS A 65 2.51 -12.87 -5.19
N ASN A 66 3.61 -12.92 -5.93
CA ASN A 66 3.89 -14.04 -6.84
C ASN A 66 4.04 -15.39 -6.09
N ALA A 67 4.75 -15.38 -4.94
CA ALA A 67 5.05 -16.59 -4.17
C ALA A 67 3.83 -17.17 -3.44
N THR A 68 2.99 -16.31 -2.86
CA THR A 68 1.91 -16.71 -1.94
C THR A 68 0.51 -16.57 -2.56
N ARG A 69 0.39 -15.90 -3.71
CA ARG A 69 -0.89 -15.47 -4.32
C ARG A 69 -1.77 -14.64 -3.38
N ALA A 70 -1.21 -14.11 -2.29
CA ALA A 70 -1.90 -13.28 -1.30
C ALA A 70 -0.95 -12.24 -0.72
N CYS A 71 -1.46 -11.04 -0.42
CA CYS A 71 -0.67 -10.01 0.24
C CYS A 71 -0.49 -10.35 1.73
N PRO A 72 0.74 -10.41 2.27
CA PRO A 72 0.99 -10.85 3.63
C PRO A 72 0.73 -9.72 4.64
N PHE A 73 -0.52 -9.58 5.10
CA PHE A 73 -0.90 -8.61 6.14
C PHE A 73 -0.34 -9.01 7.53
N ASN A 74 0.99 -8.91 7.69
CA ASN A 74 1.71 -9.13 8.95
C ASN A 74 2.73 -7.99 9.21
N ARG A 75 3.29 -7.94 10.42
CA ARG A 75 4.26 -6.90 10.83
C ARG A 75 5.61 -6.97 10.11
N GLU A 76 6.02 -8.14 9.63
CA GLU A 76 7.30 -8.33 8.94
C GLU A 76 7.29 -7.70 7.53
N ASN A 77 6.08 -7.50 6.98
CA ASN A 77 5.83 -6.96 5.65
C ASN A 77 5.21 -5.55 5.67
N MET A 78 4.89 -4.99 6.85
CA MET A 78 4.22 -3.70 7.02
C MET A 78 5.12 -2.52 7.37
N ILE A 79 5.04 -1.44 6.59
CA ILE A 79 5.62 -0.12 6.94
C ILE A 79 4.52 0.87 7.32
N TYR A 80 4.84 1.78 8.23
CA TYR A 80 3.95 2.84 8.68
C TYR A 80 4.13 4.10 7.83
N GLN A 81 3.05 4.56 7.22
CA GLN A 81 2.96 5.90 6.61
C GLN A 81 2.45 6.92 7.62
N SER A 82 1.57 6.49 8.52
CA SER A 82 1.10 7.21 9.70
C SER A 82 0.63 6.20 10.74
N ARG A 83 0.08 6.68 11.85
CA ARG A 83 -0.57 5.86 12.86
C ARG A 83 -1.75 5.09 12.28
N THR A 84 -2.51 5.72 11.38
CA THR A 84 -3.75 5.19 10.81
C THR A 84 -3.59 4.61 9.43
N GLN A 85 -2.42 4.73 8.80
CA GLN A 85 -2.15 4.22 7.47
C GLN A 85 -0.87 3.41 7.43
N GLN A 86 -1.00 2.16 7.00
CA GLN A 86 0.12 1.26 6.78
C GLN A 86 0.15 0.74 5.34
N GLU A 87 1.33 0.33 4.89
CA GLU A 87 1.58 -0.23 3.57
C GLU A 87 2.23 -1.60 3.73
N VAL A 88 1.80 -2.56 2.91
CA VAL A 88 2.22 -3.95 2.98
C VAL A 88 2.98 -4.32 1.72
N LEU A 89 4.12 -4.98 1.87
CA LEU A 89 4.97 -5.48 0.78
C LEU A 89 4.89 -6.99 0.64
N CYS A 90 5.17 -7.51 -0.55
CA CYS A 90 5.29 -8.96 -0.74
C CYS A 90 6.55 -9.55 -0.08
N GLU A 91 7.63 -8.78 -0.04
CA GLU A 91 8.91 -9.18 0.53
C GLU A 91 9.04 -8.67 1.98
N PRO A 92 9.70 -9.40 2.89
CA PRO A 92 9.94 -8.95 4.24
C PRO A 92 10.75 -7.65 4.29
N ILE A 93 10.37 -6.73 5.17
CA ILE A 93 11.00 -5.41 5.32
C ILE A 93 12.45 -5.51 5.76
N ARG A 94 12.83 -6.56 6.49
CA ARG A 94 14.22 -6.81 6.93
C ARG A 94 15.18 -7.00 5.74
N GLU A 95 14.66 -7.40 4.58
CA GLU A 95 15.43 -7.62 3.35
C GLU A 95 15.55 -6.33 2.51
N MET A 96 14.78 -5.29 2.86
CA MET A 96 14.78 -4.02 2.16
C MET A 96 15.93 -3.11 2.62
N PRO A 97 16.60 -2.41 1.70
CA PRO A 97 17.64 -1.46 2.07
C PRO A 97 17.07 -0.27 2.83
N ARG A 98 17.85 0.30 3.75
CA ARG A 98 17.52 1.56 4.42
C ARG A 98 17.84 2.75 3.52
N CYS A 99 16.96 3.76 3.52
CA CYS A 99 17.21 4.97 2.75
C CYS A 99 18.30 5.82 3.40
N ARG A 100 19.18 6.38 2.56
CA ARG A 100 20.10 7.47 2.93
C ARG A 100 19.52 8.82 2.53
N PRO A 101 19.99 9.94 3.10
CA PRO A 101 19.60 11.28 2.67
C PRO A 101 19.65 11.44 1.14
N GLY A 102 18.61 12.04 0.58
CA GLY A 102 18.51 12.32 -0.85
C GLY A 102 18.11 11.13 -1.75
N MET A 103 18.07 9.89 -1.25
CA MET A 103 17.63 8.72 -2.00
C MET A 103 16.13 8.76 -2.33
N VAL A 104 15.76 8.16 -3.47
CA VAL A 104 14.35 7.89 -3.80
C VAL A 104 13.90 6.70 -2.93
N ALA A 105 12.99 6.96 -2.01
CA ALA A 105 12.40 5.95 -1.13
C ALA A 105 11.27 5.19 -1.81
N ARG A 106 10.51 5.86 -2.67
CA ARG A 106 9.30 5.32 -3.28
C ARG A 106 9.10 5.86 -4.68
N ARG A 107 8.56 5.03 -5.55
CA ARG A 107 8.10 5.38 -6.90
C ARG A 107 6.62 5.13 -7.01
N MET A 108 5.89 6.05 -7.63
CA MET A 108 4.54 5.81 -8.14
C MET A 108 4.64 5.64 -9.64
N TYR A 109 4.20 4.50 -10.14
CA TYR A 109 4.00 4.28 -11.56
C TYR A 109 2.55 4.63 -11.84
N VAL A 110 2.35 5.61 -12.73
CA VAL A 110 1.04 6.17 -13.06
C VAL A 110 0.56 5.54 -14.36
N ASP A 111 -0.65 4.99 -14.31
CA ASP A 111 -1.32 4.31 -15.44
C ASP A 111 -0.41 3.29 -16.13
N SER A 112 0.19 2.41 -15.32
CA SER A 112 1.18 1.46 -15.82
C SER A 112 0.50 0.37 -16.64
N MET A 113 0.96 0.20 -17.88
CA MET A 113 0.44 -0.82 -18.80
C MET A 113 0.65 -2.23 -18.23
N ASP A 114 1.79 -2.45 -17.56
CA ASP A 114 2.13 -3.71 -16.91
C ASP A 114 1.29 -3.99 -15.65
N PHE A 115 0.46 -3.02 -15.25
CA PHE A 115 -0.40 -3.10 -14.08
C PHE A 115 -1.89 -2.86 -14.43
N ASN A 116 -2.32 -3.30 -15.62
CA ASN A 116 -3.69 -3.17 -16.13
C ASN A 116 -4.16 -1.71 -16.16
N ASP A 117 -3.30 -0.80 -16.62
CA ASP A 117 -3.54 0.66 -16.68
C ASP A 117 -3.89 1.28 -15.32
N LYS A 118 -3.50 0.62 -14.22
CA LYS A 118 -3.67 1.12 -12.86
C LYS A 118 -2.36 1.74 -12.37
N SER A 119 -2.48 2.67 -11.44
CA SER A 119 -1.34 3.22 -10.73
C SER A 119 -0.94 2.32 -9.55
N TYR A 120 0.36 2.19 -9.31
CA TYR A 120 0.87 1.49 -8.13
C TYR A 120 2.11 2.16 -7.54
N TYR A 121 2.39 1.82 -6.29
CA TYR A 121 3.59 2.27 -5.61
C TYR A 121 4.59 1.14 -5.45
N ALA A 122 5.87 1.43 -5.67
CA ALA A 122 6.98 0.52 -5.37
C ALA A 122 7.95 1.16 -4.38
N ILE A 123 8.28 0.45 -3.32
CA ILE A 123 9.23 0.89 -2.30
C ILE A 123 10.64 0.54 -2.76
N GLN A 124 11.54 1.51 -2.79
CA GLN A 124 12.94 1.31 -3.21
C GLN A 124 13.86 1.10 -2.00
N CYS A 125 13.57 1.80 -0.92
CA CYS A 125 14.23 1.66 0.38
C CYS A 125 13.26 2.07 1.49
N VAL A 126 13.53 1.63 2.72
CA VAL A 126 12.70 1.92 3.89
C VAL A 126 13.26 3.13 4.62
N CYS A 127 12.43 4.16 4.81
CA CYS A 127 12.79 5.32 5.62
C CYS A 127 12.95 4.93 7.10
N PRO A 128 13.88 5.54 7.86
CA PRO A 128 14.18 5.15 9.24
C PRO A 128 12.96 5.06 10.15
N LEU A 129 12.04 6.02 10.06
CA LEU A 129 10.86 6.10 10.94
C LEU A 129 9.60 5.40 10.38
N ASN A 130 9.70 4.70 9.24
CA ASN A 130 8.59 3.92 8.67
C ASN A 130 8.38 2.57 9.38
N LEU A 131 9.13 2.27 10.44
CA LEU A 131 8.95 1.06 11.25
C LEU A 131 8.10 1.28 12.50
N VAL A 132 7.78 2.53 12.82
CA VAL A 132 7.07 2.91 14.03
C VAL A 132 5.84 3.77 13.70
N PRO A 133 4.69 3.55 14.38
CA PRO A 133 3.51 4.40 14.22
C PRO A 133 3.82 5.87 14.52
N SER A 134 3.19 6.79 13.81
CA SER A 134 3.40 8.23 13.98
C SER A 134 2.12 9.04 13.82
N SER A 135 1.92 10.05 14.65
CA SER A 135 0.82 11.00 14.47
C SER A 135 0.97 11.89 13.23
N ARG A 136 2.16 11.95 12.62
CA ARG A 136 2.45 12.74 11.41
C ARG A 136 2.64 11.82 10.19
N PRO A 137 2.23 12.25 8.98
CA PRO A 137 2.58 11.55 7.74
C PRO A 137 4.10 11.46 7.58
N ARG A 138 4.65 10.25 7.40
CA ARG A 138 6.10 9.95 7.35
C ARG A 138 6.71 10.02 5.95
N VAL A 139 5.88 9.99 4.91
CA VAL A 139 6.35 10.22 3.54
C VAL A 139 5.77 11.53 3.04
N LYS A 140 6.66 12.52 2.88
CA LYS A 140 6.35 13.78 2.23
C LYS A 140 6.55 13.61 0.72
N ALA A 141 5.56 14.00 -0.08
CA ALA A 141 5.74 14.14 -1.52
C ALA A 141 6.85 15.17 -1.77
N THR A 142 8.06 14.72 -2.10
CA THR A 142 9.21 15.60 -2.25
C THR A 142 9.32 16.17 -3.66
N VAL A 143 8.63 15.60 -4.65
CA VAL A 143 8.98 15.88 -6.05
C VAL A 143 7.76 15.97 -6.96
N TYR A 144 7.02 17.07 -6.86
CA TYR A 144 6.13 17.55 -7.94
C TYR A 144 6.89 17.90 -9.24
N ARG A 145 8.23 17.80 -9.28
CA ARG A 145 9.07 18.42 -10.34
C ARG A 145 9.88 17.48 -11.24
N ASN A 146 9.99 16.18 -10.96
CA ASN A 146 10.80 15.25 -11.78
C ASN A 146 9.94 14.08 -12.23
N LEU A 147 9.01 14.36 -13.16
CA LEU A 147 8.38 13.33 -13.96
C LEU A 147 9.49 12.59 -14.71
N GLN A 148 9.60 11.29 -14.47
CA GLN A 148 10.50 10.42 -15.22
C GLN A 148 9.67 9.41 -16.00
N PHE A 149 10.20 8.97 -17.13
CA PHE A 149 9.62 7.89 -17.92
C PHE A 149 10.53 6.67 -17.82
N ALA A 150 9.98 5.51 -17.51
CA ALA A 150 10.67 4.23 -17.72
C ALA A 150 9.83 3.41 -18.70
N GLY A 151 10.29 3.31 -19.94
CA GLY A 151 9.43 2.83 -21.03
C GLY A 151 8.28 3.81 -21.26
N PHE A 152 7.04 3.32 -21.15
CA PHE A 152 5.81 4.10 -21.33
C PHE A 152 5.22 4.63 -20.01
N ASP A 153 5.74 4.19 -18.87
CA ASP A 153 5.16 4.55 -17.57
C ASP A 153 5.60 5.93 -17.10
N ARG A 154 4.64 6.72 -16.61
CA ARG A 154 4.90 7.99 -15.92
C ARG A 154 5.25 7.71 -14.47
N ILE A 155 6.40 8.19 -14.01
CA ILE A 155 6.91 7.89 -12.67
C ILE A 155 7.02 9.16 -11.83
N HIS A 156 6.39 9.14 -10.65
CA HIS A 156 6.62 10.12 -9.59
C HIS A 156 7.56 9.55 -8.53
N ASN A 157 8.60 10.29 -8.20
CA ASN A 157 9.58 9.90 -7.20
C ASN A 157 9.30 10.58 -5.84
N TYR A 158 9.45 9.82 -4.76
CA TYR A 158 9.24 10.27 -3.39
C TYR A 158 10.49 9.93 -2.57
N LYS A 159 10.96 10.87 -1.76
CA LYS A 159 12.05 10.70 -0.80
C LYS A 159 11.50 10.63 0.62
N CYS A 160 12.34 10.21 1.58
CA CYS A 160 12.02 10.33 3.00
C CYS A 160 11.89 11.80 3.40
N ASN A 161 11.13 12.08 4.46
CA ASN A 161 11.14 13.40 5.08
C ASN A 161 12.53 13.64 5.71
N GLU A 162 13.15 14.80 5.45
CA GLU A 162 14.52 15.08 5.91
C GLU A 162 14.61 15.12 7.44
N GLU A 163 13.60 15.68 8.11
CA GLU A 163 13.46 15.67 9.57
C GLU A 163 13.46 14.24 10.15
N ASP A 164 12.86 13.27 9.45
CA ASP A 164 12.82 11.87 9.90
C ASP A 164 14.15 11.12 9.68
N VAL A 165 15.08 11.69 8.91
CA VAL A 165 16.41 11.11 8.62
C VAL A 165 17.47 11.69 9.55
N GLU A 166 17.41 12.98 9.85
CA GLU A 166 18.33 13.66 10.79
C GLU A 166 18.15 13.14 12.24
N ASP A 167 16.91 12.95 12.70
CA ASP A 167 16.60 12.40 14.03
C ASP A 167 17.11 10.96 14.28
N PHE A 168 17.55 10.25 13.23
CA PHE A 168 18.07 8.89 13.33
C PHE A 168 19.62 8.83 13.33
N GLU A 169 20.29 9.93 13.00
CA GLU A 169 21.76 10.02 13.03
C GLU A 169 22.32 10.53 14.37
N GLU A 170 21.46 10.95 15.32
CA GLU A 170 21.79 11.24 16.72
C GLU A 170 21.64 10.01 17.65
#